data_AF-G2X7F3-F1
#
_entry.id   AF-G2X7F3-F1
#
_cell.length_a   1.000
_cell.length_b   1.000
_cell.length_c   1.000
_cell.angle_alpha   90.00
_cell.angle_beta   90.00
_cell.angle_gamma   90.00
#
_symmetry.space_group_name_H-M   'P 1'
#
loop_
_entity.id
_entity.type
_entity.pdbx_description
1 polymer ?
#
loop_
_entity_poly.entity_id
_entity_poly.type
_entity_poly.pdbx_seq_one_letter_code
_entity_poly.pdbx_strand_id
1 'polypeptide(L)'
;MPRETESDGHSSEKSAPNPASSGRFGSALDPGFTARVIAATGRNANPRLAEIMPALLRHLHDFAREVELTADEWMAGIQLLNEAGQMSNDARNETQLVCDVLGLESLVDEITSVKQGPRPSSPLQTQPRTSDARGGPKCTPKKTPTAAAPATRHRPPSSYEQQDPAQPEMHLRARLPTDPDGRFALYCLRPPPYPVPDDGPAGRLLGLLDRHPFRPAHIHFIVSCPGRRTLTTQLFDAEDPHLDDDTVFAVKEDLIAVFRPAEETDPMGARWRVGFDFVLAEAA
;
A
#
# COMPACT_ATOMS: atom_id res chain seq x y z
N MET A 1 31.03 -1.58 -54.91
CA MET A 1 30.04 -2.52 -54.33
C MET A 1 29.22 -1.74 -53.30
N PRO A 2 28.00 -1.30 -53.63
CA PRO A 2 27.13 -0.62 -52.67
C PRO A 2 26.43 -1.67 -51.79
N ARG A 3 26.13 -1.34 -50.54
CA ARG A 3 25.13 -2.05 -49.72
C ARG A 3 24.11 -1.04 -49.25
N GLU A 4 22.87 -1.48 -49.40
CA GLU A 4 21.62 -0.72 -49.39
C GLU A 4 21.29 -0.16 -48.01
N THR A 5 20.70 1.03 -48.03
CA THR A 5 19.96 1.62 -46.90
C THR A 5 18.49 1.31 -47.13
N GLU A 6 17.89 0.44 -46.31
CA GLU A 6 16.44 0.31 -46.22
C GLU A 6 15.93 1.08 -45.00
N SER A 7 14.98 1.96 -45.30
CA SER A 7 14.12 2.71 -44.40
C SER A 7 12.92 1.85 -44.01
N ASP A 8 12.52 1.87 -42.75
CA ASP A 8 11.13 1.68 -42.29
C ASP A 8 11.08 2.24 -40.85
N GLY A 9 10.22 3.18 -40.45
CA GLY A 9 8.83 3.33 -40.86
C GLY A 9 7.93 2.51 -39.93
N HIS A 10 7.83 2.86 -38.64
CA HIS A 10 6.78 2.32 -37.79
C HIS A 10 6.07 3.43 -37.01
N SER A 11 4.99 3.88 -37.64
CA SER A 11 3.91 4.64 -37.04
C SER A 11 3.11 3.75 -36.07
N SER A 12 2.74 4.38 -34.98
CA SER A 12 1.72 4.05 -33.97
C SER A 12 0.69 2.95 -34.33
N GLU A 13 0.58 1.93 -33.49
CA GLU A 13 -0.68 1.21 -33.27
C GLU A 13 -1.19 1.46 -31.85
N LYS A 14 -2.35 2.11 -31.80
CA LYS A 14 -3.18 2.22 -30.59
C LYS A 14 -3.74 0.83 -30.28
N SER A 15 -3.44 0.31 -29.10
CA SER A 15 -4.08 -0.89 -28.57
C SER A 15 -5.61 -0.70 -28.52
N ALA A 16 -6.31 -1.51 -29.31
CA ALA A 16 -7.76 -1.67 -29.27
C ALA A 16 -8.16 -2.56 -28.07
N PRO A 17 -9.39 -2.45 -27.54
CA PRO A 17 -9.83 -3.24 -26.40
C PRO A 17 -9.92 -4.73 -26.74
N ASN A 18 -9.42 -5.58 -25.84
CA ASN A 18 -9.37 -7.03 -25.99
C ASN A 18 -10.80 -7.62 -26.06
N PRO A 19 -11.20 -8.28 -27.16
CA PRO A 19 -12.51 -8.93 -27.25
C PRO A 19 -12.46 -10.24 -26.47
N ALA A 20 -13.34 -10.35 -25.47
CA ALA A 20 -13.74 -11.54 -24.71
C ALA A 20 -12.91 -12.82 -25.01
N SER A 21 -12.01 -13.18 -24.09
CA SER A 21 -11.34 -14.47 -24.05
C SER A 21 -12.38 -15.57 -23.75
N SER A 22 -13.08 -16.03 -24.79
CA SER A 22 -13.83 -17.28 -24.69
C SER A 22 -12.80 -18.42 -24.63
N GLY A 23 -12.55 -18.94 -23.42
CA GLY A 23 -11.81 -20.17 -23.22
C GLY A 23 -12.39 -21.32 -24.05
N ARG A 24 -11.69 -22.46 -24.06
CA ARG A 24 -12.01 -23.65 -24.88
C ARG A 24 -13.45 -24.14 -24.69
N PHE A 25 -14.09 -23.79 -23.57
CA PHE A 25 -15.47 -24.15 -23.23
C PHE A 25 -16.52 -23.04 -23.39
N GLY A 26 -16.20 -21.91 -24.03
CA GLY A 26 -17.09 -20.73 -24.09
C GLY A 26 -18.51 -21.02 -24.62
N SER A 27 -18.68 -22.02 -25.49
CA SER A 27 -19.99 -22.44 -26.02
C SER A 27 -20.69 -23.55 -25.22
N ALA A 28 -20.00 -24.21 -24.29
CA ALA A 28 -20.52 -25.33 -23.50
C ALA A 28 -21.06 -24.87 -22.12
N LEU A 29 -20.63 -23.71 -21.64
CA LEU A 29 -21.10 -23.12 -20.40
C LEU A 29 -22.41 -22.34 -20.61
N ASP A 30 -23.27 -22.32 -19.59
CA ASP A 30 -24.50 -21.54 -19.63
C ASP A 30 -24.21 -20.03 -19.64
N PRO A 31 -24.51 -19.31 -20.74
CA PRO A 31 -24.20 -17.89 -20.86
C PRO A 31 -25.02 -17.02 -19.90
N GLY A 32 -26.15 -17.51 -19.39
CA GLY A 32 -27.04 -16.81 -18.46
C GLY A 32 -26.71 -17.02 -16.98
N PHE A 33 -25.73 -17.87 -16.62
CA PHE A 33 -25.47 -18.23 -15.22
C PHE A 33 -25.15 -17.02 -14.33
N THR A 34 -24.18 -16.18 -14.72
CA THR A 34 -23.81 -14.99 -13.94
C THR A 34 -24.99 -14.02 -13.77
N ALA A 35 -25.76 -13.79 -14.83
CA ALA A 35 -26.92 -12.92 -14.77
C ALA A 35 -27.98 -13.42 -13.77
N ARG A 36 -28.21 -14.74 -13.71
CA ARG A 36 -29.12 -15.33 -12.73
C ARG A 36 -28.62 -15.21 -11.29
N VAL A 37 -27.31 -15.38 -11.06
CA VAL A 37 -26.71 -15.20 -9.73
C VAL A 37 -26.83 -13.74 -9.27
N ILE A 38 -26.60 -12.78 -10.17
CA ILE A 38 -26.82 -11.35 -9.87
C ILE A 38 -28.29 -11.06 -9.57
N ALA A 39 -29.20 -11.60 -10.38
CA ALA A 39 -30.65 -11.43 -10.21
C ALA A 39 -31.20 -12.08 -8.93
N ALA A 40 -30.46 -12.98 -8.29
CA ALA A 40 -30.81 -13.54 -6.98
C ALA A 40 -30.66 -12.53 -5.83
N THR A 41 -30.08 -11.34 -6.08
CA THR A 41 -30.02 -10.25 -5.10
C THR A 41 -31.43 -9.80 -4.72
N GLY A 42 -31.80 -10.02 -3.45
CA GLY A 42 -33.14 -9.75 -2.95
C GLY A 42 -33.52 -8.27 -2.94
N ARG A 43 -34.83 -7.98 -3.00
CA ARG A 43 -35.39 -6.61 -3.02
C ARG A 43 -35.04 -5.77 -1.78
N ASN A 44 -34.67 -6.43 -0.67
CA ASN A 44 -34.33 -5.79 0.59
C ASN A 44 -32.80 -5.76 0.85
N ALA A 45 -31.98 -5.98 -0.18
CA ALA A 45 -30.54 -5.91 -0.04
C ALA A 45 -30.10 -4.50 0.39
N ASN A 46 -29.01 -4.42 1.16
CA ASN A 46 -28.39 -3.14 1.50
C ASN A 46 -28.09 -2.36 0.19
N PRO A 47 -28.46 -1.07 0.08
CA PRO A 47 -28.33 -0.33 -1.19
C PRO A 47 -26.92 -0.32 -1.77
N ARG A 48 -25.90 -0.18 -0.90
CA ARG A 48 -24.50 -0.20 -1.34
C ARG A 48 -24.06 -1.59 -1.77
N LEU A 49 -24.49 -2.64 -1.07
CA LEU A 49 -24.19 -4.02 -1.49
C LEU A 49 -24.87 -4.37 -2.81
N ALA A 50 -26.11 -3.92 -3.02
CA ALA A 50 -26.83 -4.09 -4.29
C ALA A 50 -26.11 -3.39 -5.46
N GLU A 51 -25.37 -2.32 -5.20
CA GLU A 51 -24.55 -1.63 -6.19
C GLU A 51 -23.23 -2.38 -6.49
N ILE A 52 -22.51 -2.86 -5.48
CA ILE A 52 -21.16 -3.42 -5.67
C ILE A 52 -21.13 -4.92 -6.01
N MET A 53 -22.09 -5.71 -5.49
CA MET A 53 -22.12 -7.17 -5.69
C MET A 53 -22.23 -7.58 -7.17
N PRO A 54 -23.03 -6.91 -8.03
CA PRO A 54 -23.06 -7.23 -9.45
C PRO A 54 -21.71 -7.05 -10.16
N ALA A 55 -20.87 -6.10 -9.72
CA ALA A 55 -19.53 -5.95 -10.28
C ALA A 55 -18.62 -7.09 -9.82
N LEU A 56 -18.59 -7.38 -8.52
CA LEU A 56 -17.80 -8.48 -7.96
C LEU A 56 -18.14 -9.83 -8.60
N LEU A 57 -19.43 -10.17 -8.69
CA LEU A 57 -19.88 -11.45 -9.23
C LEU A 57 -19.53 -11.61 -10.71
N ARG A 58 -19.55 -10.53 -11.50
CA ARG A 58 -19.08 -10.56 -12.89
C ARG A 58 -17.61 -10.90 -12.95
N HIS A 59 -16.76 -10.10 -12.31
CA HIS A 59 -15.31 -10.32 -12.35
C HIS A 59 -14.88 -11.67 -11.77
N LEU A 60 -15.53 -12.14 -10.70
CA LEU A 60 -15.26 -13.44 -10.11
C LEU A 60 -15.60 -14.60 -11.06
N HIS A 61 -16.78 -14.56 -11.69
CA HIS A 61 -17.18 -15.60 -12.65
C HIS A 61 -16.38 -15.53 -13.94
N ASP A 62 -16.01 -14.32 -14.39
CA ASP A 62 -15.22 -14.13 -15.59
C ASP A 62 -13.79 -14.65 -15.37
N PHE A 63 -13.17 -14.38 -14.21
CA PHE A 63 -11.90 -15.00 -13.80
C PHE A 63 -11.99 -16.53 -13.85
N ALA A 64 -13.00 -17.12 -13.22
CA ALA A 64 -13.14 -18.58 -13.18
C ALA A 64 -13.30 -19.21 -14.58
N ARG A 65 -13.96 -18.51 -15.51
CA ARG A 65 -14.07 -18.95 -16.91
C ARG A 65 -12.78 -18.74 -17.70
N GLU A 66 -12.10 -17.63 -17.47
CA GLU A 66 -10.87 -17.25 -18.15
C GLU A 66 -9.77 -18.28 -17.92
N VAL A 67 -9.61 -18.72 -16.67
CA VAL A 67 -8.58 -19.71 -16.30
C VAL A 67 -9.09 -21.16 -16.33
N GLU A 68 -10.37 -21.38 -16.68
CA GLU A 68 -11.03 -22.69 -16.63
C GLU A 68 -10.84 -23.39 -15.27
N LEU A 69 -11.09 -22.63 -14.19
CA LEU A 69 -10.74 -23.00 -12.81
C LEU A 69 -11.23 -24.40 -12.43
N THR A 70 -10.31 -25.26 -12.01
CA THR A 70 -10.64 -26.63 -11.59
C THR A 70 -11.19 -26.68 -10.16
N ALA A 71 -11.84 -27.80 -9.81
CA ALA A 71 -12.34 -28.02 -8.46
C ALA A 71 -11.21 -28.05 -7.41
N ASP A 72 -10.05 -28.61 -7.76
CA ASP A 72 -8.90 -28.69 -6.86
C ASP A 72 -8.25 -27.32 -6.64
N GLU A 73 -8.10 -26.51 -7.69
CA GLU A 73 -7.60 -25.13 -7.59
C GLU A 73 -8.57 -24.23 -6.79
N TRP A 74 -9.87 -24.38 -7.03
CA TRP A 74 -10.90 -23.70 -6.25
C TRP A 74 -10.84 -24.08 -4.77
N MET A 75 -10.67 -25.37 -4.47
CA MET A 75 -10.54 -25.86 -3.09
C MET A 75 -9.26 -25.34 -2.43
N ALA A 76 -8.14 -25.26 -3.17
CA ALA A 76 -6.90 -24.67 -2.68
C ALA A 76 -7.07 -23.18 -2.33
N GLY A 77 -7.79 -22.41 -3.16
CA GLY A 77 -8.15 -21.02 -2.86
C GLY A 77 -9.02 -20.88 -1.61
N ILE A 78 -10.00 -21.76 -1.41
CA ILE A 78 -10.82 -21.81 -0.19
C ILE A 78 -9.95 -22.09 1.04
N GLN A 79 -9.04 -23.07 0.95
CA GLN A 79 -8.15 -23.41 2.06
C GLN A 79 -7.25 -22.24 2.44
N LEU A 80 -6.70 -21.52 1.45
CA LEU A 80 -5.91 -20.30 1.68
C LEU A 80 -6.71 -19.25 2.45
N LEU A 81 -7.94 -18.95 2.05
CA LEU A 81 -8.79 -17.97 2.74
C LEU A 81 -9.16 -18.42 4.16
N ASN A 82 -9.48 -19.70 4.34
CA ASN A 82 -9.82 -20.25 5.66
C ASN A 82 -8.62 -20.20 6.61
N GLU A 83 -7.43 -20.59 6.16
CA GLU A 83 -6.21 -20.52 6.95
C GLU A 83 -5.86 -19.08 7.32
N ALA A 84 -5.99 -18.13 6.39
CA ALA A 84 -5.75 -16.72 6.67
C ALA A 84 -6.73 -16.18 7.72
N GLY A 85 -8.00 -16.57 7.64
CA GLY A 85 -9.01 -16.24 8.65
C GLY A 85 -8.66 -16.81 10.04
N GLN A 86 -8.28 -18.09 10.12
CA GLN A 86 -7.93 -18.75 11.40
C GLN A 86 -6.65 -18.23 12.04
N MET A 87 -5.69 -17.78 11.22
CA MET A 87 -4.44 -17.19 11.70
C MET A 87 -4.62 -15.76 12.21
N SER A 88 -5.68 -15.08 11.76
CA SER A 88 -5.94 -13.68 12.11
C SER A 88 -6.39 -13.54 13.58
N ASN A 89 -5.81 -12.56 14.28
CA ASN A 89 -6.09 -12.20 15.67
C ASN A 89 -5.81 -10.69 15.90
N ASP A 90 -5.90 -10.22 17.14
CA ASP A 90 -5.73 -8.80 17.48
C ASP A 90 -4.34 -8.21 17.16
N ALA A 91 -3.30 -9.06 17.08
CA ALA A 91 -1.93 -8.65 16.79
C ALA A 91 -1.51 -8.89 15.32
N ARG A 92 -2.17 -9.82 14.62
CA ARG A 92 -1.85 -10.21 13.24
C ARG A 92 -3.13 -10.37 12.43
N ASN A 93 -3.27 -9.64 11.34
CA ASN A 93 -4.37 -9.82 10.38
C ASN A 93 -3.85 -10.43 9.08
N GLU A 94 -3.85 -11.75 9.01
CA GLU A 94 -3.31 -12.48 7.85
C GLU A 94 -4.20 -12.34 6.62
N THR A 95 -5.53 -12.17 6.80
CA THR A 95 -6.44 -11.92 5.67
C THR A 95 -6.16 -10.57 5.03
N GLN A 96 -5.83 -9.55 5.84
CA GLN A 96 -5.35 -8.27 5.31
C GLN A 96 -4.04 -8.45 4.56
N LEU A 97 -3.07 -9.17 5.13
CA LEU A 97 -1.79 -9.39 4.46
C LEU A 97 -1.94 -10.09 3.10
N VAL A 98 -2.88 -11.04 2.95
CA VAL A 98 -3.23 -11.62 1.64
C VAL A 98 -3.72 -10.55 0.64
N CYS A 99 -4.56 -9.62 1.09
CA CYS A 99 -5.00 -8.49 0.25
C CYS A 99 -3.85 -7.55 -0.11
N ASP A 100 -2.94 -7.28 0.83
CA ASP A 100 -1.81 -6.38 0.66
C ASP A 100 -0.83 -6.94 -0.39
N VAL A 101 -0.45 -8.22 -0.27
CA VAL A 101 0.48 -8.86 -1.22
C VAL A 101 -0.15 -9.07 -2.61
N LEU A 102 -1.48 -9.08 -2.72
CA LEU A 102 -2.19 -9.08 -4.01
C LEU A 102 -2.40 -7.66 -4.58
N GLY A 103 -1.98 -6.62 -3.85
CA GLY A 103 -2.09 -5.21 -4.26
C GLY A 103 -3.49 -4.61 -4.12
N LEU A 104 -4.44 -5.32 -3.51
CA LEU A 104 -5.82 -4.86 -3.38
C LEU A 104 -5.92 -3.66 -2.42
N GLU A 105 -5.18 -3.68 -1.31
CA GLU A 105 -5.14 -2.54 -0.36
C GLU A 105 -4.62 -1.28 -1.06
N SER A 106 -3.46 -1.37 -1.71
CA SER A 106 -2.83 -0.25 -2.44
C SER A 106 -3.74 0.32 -3.52
N LEU A 107 -4.49 -0.52 -4.25
CA LEU A 107 -5.49 -0.06 -5.22
C LEU A 107 -6.68 0.64 -4.56
N VAL A 108 -7.18 0.12 -3.43
CA VAL A 108 -8.25 0.78 -2.65
C VAL A 108 -7.78 2.13 -2.12
N ASP A 109 -6.53 2.23 -1.68
CA ASP A 109 -5.90 3.47 -1.22
C ASP A 109 -5.76 4.49 -2.36
N GLU A 110 -5.44 4.04 -3.57
CA GLU A 110 -5.39 4.90 -4.75
C GLU A 110 -6.79 5.42 -5.12
N ILE A 111 -7.80 4.54 -5.20
CA ILE A 111 -9.20 4.93 -5.45
C ILE A 111 -9.66 5.94 -4.40
N THR A 112 -9.32 5.69 -3.13
CA THR A 112 -9.66 6.56 -2.01
C THR A 112 -8.99 7.91 -2.16
N SER A 113 -7.70 7.93 -2.53
CA SER A 113 -6.94 9.16 -2.80
C SER A 113 -7.57 9.96 -3.94
N VAL A 114 -7.91 9.31 -5.06
CA VAL A 114 -8.52 9.97 -6.23
C VAL A 114 -9.91 10.54 -5.89
N LYS A 115 -10.76 9.78 -5.19
CA LYS A 115 -12.08 10.27 -4.75
C LYS A 115 -11.99 11.46 -3.83
N GLN A 116 -10.91 11.53 -3.05
CA GLN A 116 -10.64 12.64 -2.16
C GLN A 116 -10.14 13.88 -2.92
N GLY A 117 -9.70 13.76 -4.18
CA GLY A 117 -9.09 14.83 -4.96
C GLY A 117 -7.56 14.83 -4.82
N PRO A 118 -6.84 15.65 -5.61
CA PRO A 118 -5.39 15.64 -5.63
C PRO A 118 -4.83 15.77 -4.21
N ARG A 119 -3.92 14.83 -3.84
CA ARG A 119 -3.00 15.08 -2.74
C ARG A 119 -2.33 16.42 -3.07
N PRO A 120 -2.38 17.42 -2.18
CA PRO A 120 -1.66 18.65 -2.47
C PRO A 120 -0.19 18.22 -2.60
N SER A 121 0.37 18.46 -3.78
CA SER A 121 1.73 18.06 -4.12
C SER A 121 2.67 18.49 -3.01
N SER A 122 3.47 17.57 -2.46
CA SER A 122 4.72 17.98 -1.84
C SER A 122 5.46 18.79 -2.90
N PRO A 123 5.80 20.07 -2.67
CA PRO A 123 6.76 20.72 -3.53
C PRO A 123 7.99 19.81 -3.50
N LEU A 124 8.36 19.30 -4.69
CA LEU A 124 9.61 18.63 -4.99
C LEU A 124 10.68 19.16 -4.03
N GLN A 125 11.33 18.32 -3.22
CA GLN A 125 12.24 18.66 -2.10
C GLN A 125 13.16 19.88 -2.36
N THR A 126 12.59 21.08 -2.38
CA THR A 126 13.30 22.34 -2.45
C THR A 126 13.27 22.86 -1.04
N GLN A 127 14.48 22.94 -0.47
CA GLN A 127 14.93 23.82 0.61
C GLN A 127 13.84 24.37 1.53
N PRO A 128 13.97 24.29 2.88
CA PRO A 128 12.93 24.72 3.80
C PRO A 128 12.40 26.09 3.40
N ARG A 129 11.18 26.13 2.83
CA ARG A 129 10.55 27.40 2.51
C ARG A 129 10.15 27.98 3.86
N THR A 130 10.81 29.06 4.26
CA THR A 130 10.21 30.01 5.19
C THR A 130 9.05 30.68 4.46
N SER A 131 7.94 29.96 4.25
CA SER A 131 6.69 30.60 3.89
C SER A 131 6.16 31.27 5.14
N ASP A 132 6.15 32.60 5.14
CA ASP A 132 5.54 33.49 6.13
C ASP A 132 4.00 33.35 6.22
N ALA A 133 3.48 32.13 6.15
CA ALA A 133 2.09 31.82 6.45
C ALA A 133 1.95 31.69 7.98
N ARG A 134 1.94 32.84 8.66
CA ARG A 134 1.61 32.92 10.08
C ARG A 134 0.19 32.40 10.30
N GLY A 135 0.05 31.32 11.07
CA GLY A 135 -1.22 30.82 11.59
C GLY A 135 -1.80 29.63 10.81
N GLY A 136 -1.19 28.45 10.96
CA GLY A 136 -1.81 27.17 10.61
C GLY A 136 -2.65 26.63 11.78
N PRO A 137 -3.75 25.89 11.54
CA PRO A 137 -4.48 25.25 12.62
C PRO A 137 -3.61 24.22 13.34
N LYS A 138 -3.71 24.15 14.67
CA LYS A 138 -3.00 23.16 15.47
C LYS A 138 -3.43 21.75 15.06
N CYS A 139 -2.52 21.01 14.44
CA CYS A 139 -2.74 19.62 14.08
C CYS A 139 -2.35 18.75 15.28
N THR A 140 -3.33 18.04 15.85
CA THR A 140 -3.07 17.03 16.88
C THR A 140 -3.14 15.66 16.24
N PRO A 141 -2.10 14.80 16.33
CA PRO A 141 -2.17 13.47 15.73
C PRO A 141 -3.26 12.65 16.40
N LYS A 142 -3.98 11.81 15.67
CA LYS A 142 -4.87 10.78 16.24
C LYS A 142 -4.11 9.49 16.55
N LYS A 143 -2.99 9.23 15.88
CA LYS A 143 -2.08 8.08 16.10
C LYS A 143 -0.61 8.49 15.88
N THR A 144 0.31 7.69 16.40
CA THR A 144 1.76 7.93 16.49
C THR A 144 2.52 7.56 15.22
N PRO A 145 3.40 8.42 14.65
CA PRO A 145 4.46 7.94 13.76
C PRO A 145 5.16 6.72 14.33
N THR A 146 5.37 5.71 13.48
CA THR A 146 5.86 4.38 13.85
C THR A 146 6.83 3.88 12.78
N ALA A 147 7.93 3.24 13.19
CA ALA A 147 8.86 2.58 12.28
C ALA A 147 9.26 1.20 12.84
N ALA A 148 9.65 0.27 11.95
CA ALA A 148 10.20 -1.02 12.36
C ALA A 148 11.57 -0.83 13.02
N ALA A 149 11.81 -1.56 14.10
CA ALA A 149 13.08 -1.50 14.81
C ALA A 149 14.14 -2.38 14.12
N PRO A 150 15.41 -1.96 14.07
CA PRO A 150 16.46 -2.70 13.37
C PRO A 150 16.83 -4.01 14.08
N ALA A 151 17.00 -5.09 13.32
CA ALA A 151 17.41 -6.39 13.83
C ALA A 151 18.71 -6.31 14.66
N THR A 152 18.81 -7.13 15.71
CA THR A 152 20.02 -7.24 16.54
C THR A 152 20.40 -8.70 16.74
N ARG A 153 21.60 -8.97 17.26
CA ARG A 153 22.07 -10.35 17.56
C ARG A 153 21.11 -11.17 18.43
N HIS A 154 20.23 -10.51 19.18
CA HIS A 154 19.31 -11.15 20.13
C HIS A 154 17.83 -11.03 19.72
N ARG A 155 17.52 -10.57 18.49
CA ARG A 155 16.14 -10.25 18.08
C ARG A 155 15.85 -10.72 16.64
N PRO A 156 14.60 -11.07 16.29
CA PRO A 156 14.20 -11.37 14.92
C PRO A 156 14.59 -10.27 13.91
N PRO A 157 14.51 -10.58 12.59
CA PRO A 157 14.55 -9.55 11.55
C PRO A 157 13.63 -8.39 11.89
N SER A 158 13.96 -7.21 11.36
CA SER A 158 13.37 -5.93 11.75
C SER A 158 11.83 -6.00 11.85
N SER A 159 11.30 -5.59 12.99
CA SER A 159 9.90 -5.81 13.36
C SER A 159 9.30 -4.64 14.12
N TYR A 160 7.98 -4.54 14.12
CA TYR A 160 7.26 -3.63 15.01
C TYR A 160 7.15 -4.24 16.40
N GLU A 161 7.11 -3.39 17.42
CA GLU A 161 6.91 -3.77 18.82
C GLU A 161 5.70 -4.71 19.05
N GLN A 162 4.59 -4.50 18.34
CA GLN A 162 3.42 -5.39 18.44
C GLN A 162 3.69 -6.84 18.02
N GLN A 163 4.74 -7.06 17.23
CA GLN A 163 5.18 -8.37 16.76
C GLN A 163 6.30 -8.96 17.64
N ASP A 164 6.83 -8.15 18.57
CA ASP A 164 8.04 -8.48 19.31
C ASP A 164 7.92 -8.05 20.79
N PRO A 165 7.52 -8.99 21.67
CA PRO A 165 7.29 -8.71 23.08
C PRO A 165 8.57 -8.33 23.84
N ALA A 166 9.75 -8.45 23.24
CA ALA A 166 11.00 -8.00 23.85
C ALA A 166 11.21 -6.48 23.71
N GLN A 167 10.43 -5.79 22.87
CA GLN A 167 10.51 -4.34 22.73
C GLN A 167 9.73 -3.63 23.85
N PRO A 168 10.21 -2.47 24.34
CA PRO A 168 9.46 -1.65 25.28
C PRO A 168 8.08 -1.26 24.74
N GLU A 169 7.09 -1.15 25.61
CA GLU A 169 5.76 -0.67 25.20
C GLU A 169 5.87 0.67 24.45
N MET A 170 5.22 0.77 23.30
CA MET A 170 5.26 1.94 22.40
C MET A 170 6.67 2.30 21.87
N HIS A 171 7.59 1.33 21.79
CA HIS A 171 8.91 1.56 21.22
C HIS A 171 8.84 2.03 19.75
N LEU A 172 9.64 3.04 19.42
CA LEU A 172 9.65 3.73 18.12
C LEU A 172 8.28 4.29 17.69
N ARG A 173 7.43 4.63 18.66
CA ARG A 173 6.14 5.32 18.46
C ARG A 173 6.15 6.66 19.19
N ALA A 174 5.72 7.74 18.52
CA ALA A 174 5.64 9.05 19.15
C ALA A 174 4.38 9.81 18.72
N ARG A 175 3.73 10.55 19.64
CA ARG A 175 2.60 11.45 19.32
C ARG A 175 3.08 12.88 19.45
N LEU A 176 3.24 13.57 18.32
CA LEU A 176 3.85 14.90 18.29
C LEU A 176 2.83 15.94 17.79
N PRO A 177 2.39 16.90 18.62
CA PRO A 177 1.60 18.02 18.12
C PRO A 177 2.47 18.93 17.24
N THR A 178 1.84 19.62 16.29
CA THR A 178 2.52 20.71 15.58
C THR A 178 2.61 21.95 16.46
N ASP A 179 3.63 22.78 16.22
CA ASP A 179 3.71 24.13 16.80
C ASP A 179 2.67 25.09 16.15
N PRO A 180 2.57 26.36 16.60
CA PRO A 180 1.64 27.35 16.03
C PRO A 180 1.86 27.67 14.54
N ASP A 181 3.04 27.37 13.99
CA ASP A 181 3.37 27.56 12.58
C ASP A 181 3.17 26.25 11.78
N GLY A 182 2.64 25.20 12.42
CA GLY A 182 2.37 23.91 11.78
C GLY A 182 3.60 22.99 11.67
N ARG A 183 4.73 23.35 12.29
CA ARG A 183 5.98 22.57 12.21
C ARG A 183 5.98 21.44 13.23
N PHE A 184 6.70 20.37 12.91
CA PHE A 184 6.99 19.26 13.82
C PHE A 184 8.44 18.82 13.63
N ALA A 185 9.01 18.15 14.64
CA ALA A 185 10.32 17.51 14.56
C ALA A 185 10.26 16.17 15.29
N LEU A 186 10.92 15.16 14.71
CA LEU A 186 11.02 13.82 15.27
C LEU A 186 12.48 13.36 15.16
N TYR A 187 13.07 12.99 16.29
CA TYR A 187 14.27 12.18 16.32
C TYR A 187 13.88 10.72 16.40
N CYS A 188 14.31 9.93 15.41
CA CYS A 188 14.06 8.50 15.35
C CYS A 188 15.24 7.76 14.71
N LEU A 189 15.20 6.44 14.78
CA LEU A 189 16.12 5.61 14.02
C LEU A 189 15.74 5.64 12.53
N ARG A 190 16.73 5.65 11.65
CA ARG A 190 16.54 5.37 10.21
C ARG A 190 16.12 3.90 10.11
N PRO A 191 14.91 3.60 9.61
CA PRO A 191 14.44 2.22 9.54
C PRO A 191 15.24 1.44 8.50
N PRO A 192 15.45 0.13 8.70
CA PRO A 192 15.88 -0.76 7.63
C PRO A 192 14.68 -1.30 6.83
N PRO A 193 14.91 -1.90 5.65
CA PRO A 193 13.92 -2.76 5.01
C PRO A 193 13.61 -3.96 5.89
N TYR A 194 12.42 -4.53 5.73
CA TYR A 194 11.98 -5.64 6.54
C TYR A 194 11.00 -6.56 5.78
N PRO A 195 11.00 -7.87 6.05
CA PRO A 195 10.02 -8.78 5.47
C PRO A 195 8.66 -8.66 6.17
N VAL A 196 7.56 -8.73 5.42
CA VAL A 196 6.25 -9.06 6.00
C VAL A 196 6.29 -10.48 6.58
N PRO A 197 5.42 -10.83 7.56
CA PRO A 197 5.32 -12.20 8.05
C PRO A 197 5.10 -13.19 6.89
N ASP A 198 5.98 -14.18 6.76
CA ASP A 198 6.00 -15.13 5.64
C ASP A 198 5.76 -16.59 6.06
N ASP A 199 5.47 -16.81 7.34
CA ASP A 199 5.13 -18.10 7.96
C ASP A 199 3.65 -18.50 7.76
N GLY A 200 2.87 -17.68 7.06
CA GLY A 200 1.43 -17.86 6.85
C GLY A 200 1.01 -18.02 5.38
N PRO A 201 -0.31 -18.12 5.12
CA PRO A 201 -0.87 -18.19 3.78
C PRO A 201 -0.41 -17.10 2.82
N ALA A 202 -0.19 -15.86 3.30
CA ALA A 202 0.32 -14.79 2.44
C ALA A 202 1.77 -15.04 2.01
N GLY A 203 2.64 -15.48 2.94
CA GLY A 203 4.01 -15.88 2.64
C GLY A 203 4.08 -17.06 1.68
N ARG A 204 3.23 -18.07 1.88
CA ARG A 204 3.10 -19.19 0.94
C ARG A 204 2.67 -18.73 -0.45
N LEU A 205 1.72 -17.80 -0.54
CA LEU A 205 1.29 -17.23 -1.82
C LEU A 205 2.42 -16.46 -2.51
N LEU A 206 3.19 -15.66 -1.76
CA LEU A 206 4.38 -14.99 -2.29
C LEU A 206 5.38 -16.01 -2.87
N GLY A 207 5.67 -17.09 -2.14
CA GLY A 207 6.56 -18.15 -2.61
C GLY A 207 6.05 -18.86 -3.87
N LEU A 208 4.74 -19.12 -3.98
CA LEU A 208 4.14 -19.70 -5.19
C LEU A 208 4.18 -18.77 -6.40
N LEU A 209 4.22 -17.45 -6.16
CA LEU A 209 4.35 -16.42 -7.19
C LEU A 209 5.81 -16.03 -7.49
N ASP A 210 6.79 -16.68 -6.86
CA ASP A 210 8.22 -16.34 -6.94
C ASP A 210 8.52 -14.89 -6.53
N ARG A 211 7.90 -14.44 -5.43
CA ARG A 211 8.03 -13.06 -4.90
C ARG A 211 8.69 -13.03 -3.53
N HIS A 212 9.46 -11.99 -3.25
CA HIS A 212 10.06 -11.77 -1.94
C HIS A 212 9.06 -11.10 -0.95
N PRO A 213 9.28 -11.26 0.37
CA PRO A 213 8.42 -10.64 1.39
C PRO A 213 8.87 -9.23 1.80
N PHE A 214 9.98 -8.71 1.27
CA PHE A 214 10.53 -7.43 1.71
C PHE A 214 9.68 -6.21 1.34
N ARG A 215 9.57 -5.30 2.31
CA ARG A 215 9.15 -3.91 2.14
C ARG A 215 10.37 -2.99 2.27
N PRO A 216 10.45 -1.91 1.49
CA PRO A 216 11.51 -0.93 1.63
C PRO A 216 11.43 -0.23 2.99
N ALA A 217 12.55 0.29 3.48
CA ALA A 217 12.64 1.11 4.68
C ALA A 217 11.62 2.26 4.65
N HIS A 218 10.74 2.32 5.64
CA HIS A 218 9.74 3.38 5.73
C HIS A 218 9.34 3.76 7.16
N ILE A 219 8.76 4.96 7.28
CA ILE A 219 8.21 5.52 8.52
C ILE A 219 6.73 5.81 8.29
N HIS A 220 5.85 5.23 9.08
CA HIS A 220 4.41 5.52 9.01
C HIS A 220 4.08 6.86 9.66
N PHE A 221 3.10 7.56 9.09
CA PHE A 221 2.51 8.78 9.61
C PHE A 221 0.99 8.73 9.56
N ILE A 222 0.36 9.15 10.66
CA ILE A 222 -1.07 9.46 10.69
C ILE A 222 -1.21 10.91 11.13
N VAL A 223 -1.56 11.78 10.18
CA VAL A 223 -1.64 13.22 10.39
C VAL A 223 -3.10 13.64 10.41
N SER A 224 -3.50 14.36 11.46
CA SER A 224 -4.88 14.79 11.62
C SER A 224 -4.97 16.21 12.16
N CYS A 225 -5.98 16.93 11.69
CA CYS A 225 -6.31 18.28 12.13
C CYS A 225 -7.83 18.42 12.18
N PRO A 226 -8.41 19.08 13.19
CA PRO A 226 -9.81 19.46 13.17
C PRO A 226 -10.18 20.19 11.87
N GLY A 227 -11.33 19.85 11.29
CA GLY A 227 -11.78 20.39 10.00
C GLY A 227 -11.06 19.85 8.76
N ARG A 228 -10.04 19.00 8.93
CA ARG A 228 -9.29 18.38 7.81
C ARG A 228 -9.50 16.87 7.78
N ARG A 229 -9.32 16.27 6.61
CA ARG A 229 -9.24 14.81 6.49
C ARG A 229 -7.97 14.29 7.16
N THR A 230 -8.09 13.14 7.79
CA THR A 230 -6.94 12.41 8.34
C THR A 230 -6.16 11.78 7.19
N LEU A 231 -4.84 11.99 7.17
CA LEU A 231 -3.92 11.38 6.23
C LEU A 231 -3.22 10.22 6.91
N THR A 232 -3.42 9.00 6.41
CA THR A 232 -2.57 7.84 6.71
C THR A 232 -1.61 7.67 5.55
N THR A 233 -0.31 7.72 5.82
CA THR A 233 0.73 7.65 4.79
C THR A 233 2.02 7.08 5.38
N GLN A 234 3.04 6.91 4.55
CA GLN A 234 4.38 6.57 4.98
C GLN A 234 5.41 7.33 4.14
N LEU A 235 6.63 7.47 4.66
CA LEU A 235 7.78 7.99 3.93
C LEU A 235 8.77 6.86 3.70
N PHE A 236 9.28 6.75 2.49
CA PHE A 236 10.24 5.73 2.08
C PHE A 236 11.65 6.29 1.98
N ASP A 237 12.65 5.47 2.26
CA ASP A 237 14.04 5.84 2.09
C ASP A 237 14.47 5.75 0.62
N ALA A 238 14.95 6.86 0.05
CA ALA A 238 15.40 6.94 -1.35
C ALA A 238 16.59 6.02 -1.69
N GLU A 239 17.32 5.52 -0.70
CA GLU A 239 18.45 4.60 -0.90
C GLU A 239 18.07 3.12 -0.72
N ASP A 240 16.80 2.80 -0.47
CA ASP A 240 16.37 1.42 -0.24
C ASP A 240 16.35 0.59 -1.55
N PRO A 241 16.86 -0.65 -1.55
CA PRO A 241 16.86 -1.49 -2.75
C PRO A 241 15.47 -1.95 -3.17
N HIS A 242 14.46 -1.90 -2.30
CA HIS A 242 13.11 -2.43 -2.53
C HIS A 242 12.07 -1.37 -2.93
N LEU A 243 12.52 -0.21 -3.43
CA LEU A 243 11.60 0.84 -3.88
C LEU A 243 10.77 0.41 -5.10
N ASP A 244 11.38 -0.32 -6.02
CA ASP A 244 10.75 -0.73 -7.28
C ASP A 244 10.00 -2.07 -7.17
N ASP A 245 10.18 -2.80 -6.06
CA ASP A 245 9.64 -4.15 -5.86
C ASP A 245 8.95 -4.37 -4.48
N ASP A 246 8.51 -3.30 -3.81
CA ASP A 246 7.77 -3.39 -2.53
C ASP A 246 6.66 -4.45 -2.60
N THR A 247 6.73 -5.45 -1.71
CA THR A 247 5.86 -6.63 -1.77
C THR A 247 4.37 -6.29 -1.62
N VAL A 248 4.04 -5.12 -1.05
CA VAL A 248 2.65 -4.65 -0.89
C VAL A 248 2.29 -3.47 -1.80
N PHE A 249 3.17 -3.08 -2.72
CA PHE A 249 2.91 -2.04 -3.74
C PHE A 249 2.54 -0.67 -3.18
N ALA A 250 3.11 -0.27 -2.04
CA ALA A 250 2.70 0.95 -1.36
C ALA A 250 3.62 2.16 -1.65
N VAL A 251 4.73 1.95 -2.37
CA VAL A 251 5.66 3.01 -2.79
C VAL A 251 4.99 3.94 -3.80
N LYS A 252 5.13 5.25 -3.55
CA LYS A 252 4.68 6.32 -4.44
C LYS A 252 5.80 7.35 -4.53
N GLU A 253 6.09 7.86 -5.72
CA GLU A 253 7.22 8.77 -5.97
C GLU A 253 7.22 9.98 -5.02
N ASP A 254 6.04 10.53 -4.73
CA ASP A 254 5.85 11.69 -3.86
C ASP A 254 6.08 11.41 -2.36
N LEU A 255 6.26 10.13 -1.99
CA LEU A 255 6.52 9.65 -0.64
C LEU A 255 7.97 9.19 -0.44
N ILE A 256 8.82 9.29 -1.46
CA ILE A 256 10.24 8.94 -1.35
C ILE A 256 11.02 10.14 -0.77
N ALA A 257 11.69 9.90 0.35
CA ALA A 257 12.44 10.88 1.12
C ALA A 257 13.95 10.65 1.01
N VAL A 258 14.71 11.73 0.79
CA VAL A 258 16.17 11.68 0.75
C VAL A 258 16.72 12.02 2.14
N PHE A 259 17.36 11.04 2.79
CA PHE A 259 18.04 11.22 4.07
C PHE A 259 19.38 11.93 3.85
N ARG A 260 19.44 13.21 4.18
CA ARG A 260 20.67 14.02 4.04
C ARG A 260 21.50 13.96 5.32
N PRO A 261 22.84 14.07 5.26
CA PRO A 261 23.65 14.24 6.47
C PRO A 261 23.11 15.40 7.32
N ALA A 262 22.97 15.18 8.63
CA ALA A 262 22.66 16.24 9.57
C ALA A 262 23.89 17.11 9.86
N GLU A 263 23.68 18.28 10.47
CA GLU A 263 24.79 19.14 10.92
C GLU A 263 25.56 18.47 12.06
N GLU A 264 26.88 18.63 12.10
CA GLU A 264 27.72 18.06 13.17
C GLU A 264 27.31 18.54 14.57
N THR A 265 26.68 19.71 14.66
CA THR A 265 26.20 20.34 15.89
C THR A 265 24.76 19.98 16.24
N ASP A 266 24.16 18.95 15.61
CA ASP A 266 22.80 18.54 15.95
C ASP A 266 22.69 18.20 17.44
N PRO A 267 21.73 18.79 18.18
CA PRO A 267 21.68 18.70 19.64
C PRO A 267 21.40 17.29 20.17
N MET A 268 20.90 16.38 19.34
CA MET A 268 20.69 14.97 19.70
C MET A 268 21.67 14.02 19.00
N GLY A 269 22.67 14.56 18.29
CA GLY A 269 23.65 13.77 17.56
C GLY A 269 23.04 12.99 16.39
N ALA A 270 21.97 13.50 15.77
CA ALA A 270 21.43 12.86 14.58
C ALA A 270 22.48 12.78 13.47
N ARG A 271 22.55 11.63 12.80
CA ARG A 271 23.42 11.45 11.62
C ARG A 271 22.74 11.92 10.33
N TRP A 272 21.42 11.85 10.28
CA TRP A 272 20.62 12.10 9.09
C TRP A 272 19.47 13.04 9.41
N ARG A 273 19.04 13.82 8.41
CA ARG A 273 17.90 14.72 8.45
C ARG A 273 17.06 14.54 7.20
N VAL A 274 15.74 14.50 7.40
CA VAL A 274 14.72 14.53 6.34
C VAL A 274 13.82 15.74 6.57
N GLY A 275 13.53 16.47 5.51
CA GLY A 275 12.47 17.47 5.48
C GLY A 275 11.29 16.94 4.66
N PHE A 276 10.08 16.98 5.22
CA PHE A 276 8.87 16.55 4.53
C PHE A 276 7.67 17.36 5.02
N ASP A 277 6.88 17.88 4.09
CA ASP A 277 5.67 18.67 4.38
C ASP A 277 4.44 17.82 4.14
N PHE A 278 3.58 17.67 5.16
CA PHE A 278 2.28 17.03 5.00
C PHE A 278 1.22 18.07 4.70
N VAL A 279 0.45 17.85 3.65
CA VAL A 279 -0.67 18.74 3.30
C VAL A 279 -2.00 18.01 3.43
N LEU A 280 -2.87 18.54 4.28
CA LEU A 280 -4.18 17.96 4.56
C LEU A 280 -5.28 18.65 3.77
N ALA A 281 -6.12 17.84 3.12
CA ALA A 281 -7.32 18.33 2.46
C ALA A 281 -8.45 18.64 3.46
N GLU A 282 -9.38 19.50 3.04
CA GLU A 282 -10.58 19.84 3.81
C GLU A 282 -11.44 18.60 4.06
N ALA A 283 -12.05 18.53 5.25
CA ALA A 283 -13.06 17.52 5.55
C ALA A 283 -14.29 17.71 4.63
N ALA A 284 -14.88 16.58 4.21
CA ALA A 284 -16.14 16.56 3.46
C ALA A 284 -17.34 16.76 4.39
#